data_AF-A0A358CY37-F1
#
_entry.id   AF-A0A358CY37-F1
#
_cell.length_a   1.000
_cell.length_b   1.000
_cell.length_c   1.000
_cell.angle_alpha   90.00
_cell.angle_beta   90.00
_cell.angle_gamma   90.00
#
_symmetry.space_group_name_H-M   'P 1'
#
loop_
_entity.id
_entity.type
_entity.pdbx_description
1 polymer ?
#
loop_
_entity_poly.entity_id
_entity_poly.type
_entity_poly.pdbx_seq_one_letter_code
_entity_poly.pdbx_strand_id
1 'polypeptide(L)'
;MSVGNAEPSQVTRRDPTAWKLASLPNDLDLASAESFCRQVAAAHYENFTVATHLVPADMRQDLANVYTFARWSDDLADESDGDATDALKAWLSGLEECFAGAPNHPVFVALSRTVERHDLTIQPFADLIDAFIQDQTVKRYESREQLLDYCRRSANPVGRIVLCLAKCQEKSQFELSDSICTGLQLVNFWQDVRRDHVAGRIYLPAEDMRRHGVTEAMLESTPAGSEFIALLTEEVAWAEACFDRGESLVKTAPTVLRPAISLFLEGGRGVADAIRRSGYDTLANRPTLHRIAKLRLAGQAAIGMMLSRMSNLFRGSFS
;
A
#
# COMPACT_ATOMS: atom_id res chain seq x y z
N MET A 1 5.82 42.67 -7.78
CA MET A 1 4.78 41.65 -8.06
C MET A 1 5.16 40.44 -7.23
N SER A 2 4.38 40.19 -6.18
CA SER A 2 4.75 39.33 -5.06
C SER A 2 4.67 37.85 -5.44
N VAL A 3 5.77 37.13 -5.24
CA VAL A 3 5.82 35.67 -5.27
C VAL A 3 5.07 35.20 -4.03
N GLY A 4 3.89 34.60 -4.22
CA GLY A 4 3.13 34.02 -3.12
C GLY A 4 3.85 32.78 -2.59
N ASN A 5 4.54 32.92 -1.46
CA ASN A 5 5.03 31.80 -0.67
C ASN A 5 3.84 30.89 -0.34
N ALA A 6 3.94 29.61 -0.72
CA ALA A 6 3.05 28.58 -0.21
C ALA A 6 3.25 28.49 1.31
N GLU A 7 2.16 28.53 2.08
CA GLU A 7 2.21 28.34 3.53
C GLU A 7 2.82 26.97 3.88
N PRO A 8 3.76 26.90 4.83
CA PRO A 8 4.29 25.65 5.32
C PRO A 8 3.34 25.05 6.37
N SER A 9 2.33 24.27 5.97
CA SER A 9 1.43 23.60 6.95
C SER A 9 0.62 22.38 6.46
N GLN A 10 1.06 21.65 5.43
CA GLN A 10 0.42 20.36 5.05
C GLN A 10 1.37 19.16 4.97
N VAL A 11 2.65 19.35 5.27
CA VAL A 11 3.59 18.25 5.48
C VAL A 11 3.39 17.78 6.92
N THR A 12 3.05 16.50 7.13
CA THR A 12 3.11 15.72 8.40
C THR A 12 1.88 15.44 9.30
N ARG A 13 0.61 15.57 8.88
CA ARG A 13 -0.47 14.91 9.67
C ARG A 13 -0.72 13.48 9.19
N ARG A 14 -0.18 12.48 9.91
CA ARG A 14 -0.61 11.07 9.77
C ARG A 14 -2.10 10.99 10.11
N ASP A 15 -2.83 10.11 9.44
CA ASP A 15 -4.18 9.79 9.87
C ASP A 15 -4.15 9.22 11.29
N PRO A 16 -5.19 9.43 12.11
CA PRO A 16 -5.31 8.76 13.39
C PRO A 16 -5.21 7.23 13.24
N THR A 17 -4.70 6.56 14.27
CA THR A 17 -4.66 5.09 14.34
C THR A 17 -6.06 4.50 14.29
N ALA A 18 -6.19 3.23 13.87
CA ALA A 18 -7.47 2.52 13.80
C ALA A 18 -8.26 2.63 15.11
N TRP A 19 -7.61 2.46 16.26
CA TRP A 19 -8.22 2.58 17.59
C TRP A 19 -8.49 4.02 18.05
N LYS A 20 -8.01 5.04 17.32
CA LYS A 20 -8.39 6.45 17.49
C LYS A 20 -9.53 6.86 16.53
N LEU A 21 -9.74 6.11 15.43
CA LEU A 21 -10.79 6.38 14.44
C LEU A 21 -12.16 5.85 14.87
N ALA A 22 -12.18 4.75 15.60
CA ALA A 22 -13.38 4.20 16.22
C ALA A 22 -13.01 3.57 17.56
N SER A 23 -13.93 3.59 18.51
CA SER A 23 -13.74 2.90 19.79
C SER A 23 -13.80 1.40 19.56
N LEU A 24 -12.82 0.66 20.10
CA LEU A 24 -12.90 -0.80 20.16
C LEU A 24 -14.18 -1.23 20.90
N PRO A 25 -14.92 -2.22 20.37
CA PRO A 25 -16.08 -2.76 21.07
C PRO A 25 -15.63 -3.51 22.34
N ASN A 26 -16.44 -3.44 23.40
CA ASN A 26 -16.17 -4.13 24.67
C ASN A 26 -16.41 -5.63 24.58
N ASP A 27 -17.30 -6.06 23.67
CA ASP A 27 -17.70 -7.45 23.46
C ASP A 27 -17.09 -7.98 22.16
N LEU A 28 -16.81 -9.30 22.14
CA LEU A 28 -16.30 -10.02 20.95
C LEU A 28 -17.45 -10.55 20.07
N ASP A 29 -18.59 -9.86 20.00
CA ASP A 29 -19.68 -10.24 19.12
C ASP A 29 -19.44 -9.76 17.68
N LEU A 30 -19.92 -10.55 16.71
CA LEU A 30 -19.68 -10.31 15.29
C LEU A 30 -20.26 -8.97 14.80
N ALA A 31 -21.45 -8.58 15.28
CA ALA A 31 -22.11 -7.38 14.78
C ALA A 31 -21.36 -6.11 15.21
N SER A 32 -20.88 -6.06 16.45
CA SER A 32 -20.05 -4.97 16.97
C SER A 32 -18.69 -4.92 16.27
N ALA A 33 -18.04 -6.07 16.07
CA ALA A 33 -16.78 -6.19 15.35
C ALA A 33 -16.87 -5.69 13.90
N GLU A 34 -17.88 -6.15 13.14
CA GLU A 34 -18.13 -5.69 11.78
C GLU A 34 -18.46 -4.19 11.71
N SER A 35 -19.20 -3.68 12.71
CA SER A 35 -19.51 -2.24 12.82
C SER A 35 -18.26 -1.41 13.06
N PHE A 36 -17.36 -1.88 13.92
CA PHE A 36 -16.06 -1.26 14.14
C PHE A 36 -15.25 -1.21 12.83
N CYS A 37 -15.14 -2.33 12.11
CA CYS A 37 -14.43 -2.36 10.84
C CYS A 37 -15.01 -1.37 9.81
N ARG A 38 -16.34 -1.30 9.67
CA ARG A 38 -17.00 -0.31 8.80
C ARG A 38 -16.66 1.13 9.19
N GLN A 39 -16.64 1.44 10.49
CA GLN A 39 -16.35 2.79 10.97
C GLN A 39 -14.90 3.19 10.69
N VAL A 40 -13.93 2.31 10.99
CA VAL A 40 -12.51 2.53 10.67
C VAL A 40 -12.34 2.76 9.17
N ALA A 41 -12.98 1.92 8.36
CA ALA A 41 -12.85 1.98 6.92
C ALA A 41 -13.52 3.23 6.30
N ALA A 42 -14.65 3.68 6.87
CA ALA A 42 -15.35 4.90 6.45
C ALA A 42 -14.65 6.20 6.91
N ALA A 43 -13.96 6.17 8.05
CA ALA A 43 -13.25 7.34 8.59
C ALA A 43 -12.00 7.72 7.77
N HIS A 44 -11.44 6.79 7.00
CA HIS A 44 -10.31 7.03 6.10
C HIS A 44 -10.76 7.62 4.74
N TYR A 45 -10.93 8.94 4.75
CA TYR A 45 -11.74 9.68 3.78
C TYR A 45 -11.28 9.65 2.31
N GLU A 46 -10.03 9.32 1.97
CA GLU A 46 -9.57 9.62 0.60
C GLU A 46 -9.45 8.44 -0.37
N ASN A 47 -9.45 7.16 0.07
CA ASN A 47 -9.15 6.03 -0.84
C ASN A 47 -10.01 4.80 -0.68
N PHE A 48 -10.28 4.42 0.57
CA PHE A 48 -11.05 3.22 0.84
C PHE A 48 -12.52 3.41 0.46
N THR A 49 -13.09 4.58 0.75
CA THR A 49 -14.48 4.93 0.40
C THR A 49 -14.75 4.81 -1.09
N VAL A 50 -13.82 5.27 -1.93
CA VAL A 50 -13.98 5.24 -3.39
C VAL A 50 -13.90 3.82 -3.93
N ALA A 51 -12.90 3.03 -3.51
CA ALA A 51 -12.78 1.62 -3.90
C ALA A 51 -13.99 0.79 -3.44
N THR A 52 -14.51 1.08 -2.24
CA THR A 52 -15.69 0.42 -1.65
C THR A 52 -16.98 0.72 -2.44
N HIS A 53 -17.09 1.89 -3.08
CA HIS A 53 -18.23 2.21 -3.94
C HIS A 53 -18.21 1.49 -5.29
N LEU A 54 -17.04 1.02 -5.74
CA LEU A 54 -16.89 0.31 -7.01
C LEU A 54 -17.14 -1.18 -6.88
N VAL A 55 -17.14 -1.70 -5.66
CA VAL A 55 -17.52 -3.08 -5.37
C VAL A 55 -19.01 -3.16 -4.94
N PRO A 56 -19.67 -4.30 -5.19
CA PRO A 56 -21.05 -4.55 -4.78
C PRO A 56 -21.23 -4.41 -3.27
N ALA A 57 -22.45 -4.05 -2.89
CA ALA A 57 -22.82 -3.79 -1.51
C ALA A 57 -22.52 -4.98 -0.57
N ASP A 58 -22.68 -6.22 -1.06
CA ASP A 58 -22.45 -7.45 -0.31
C ASP A 58 -20.98 -7.81 -0.10
N MET A 59 -20.06 -7.14 -0.81
CA MET A 59 -18.60 -7.28 -0.64
C MET A 59 -18.00 -6.19 0.26
N ARG A 60 -18.72 -5.08 0.48
CA ARG A 60 -18.20 -3.92 1.22
C ARG A 60 -17.82 -4.24 2.66
N GLN A 61 -18.59 -5.11 3.32
CA GLN A 61 -18.28 -5.55 4.69
C GLN A 61 -16.97 -6.34 4.74
N ASP A 62 -16.85 -7.34 3.88
CA ASP A 62 -15.65 -8.18 3.79
C ASP A 62 -14.40 -7.35 3.48
N LEU A 63 -14.55 -6.38 2.56
CA LEU A 63 -13.48 -5.44 2.22
C LEU A 63 -13.11 -4.55 3.41
N ALA A 64 -14.10 -4.09 4.20
CA ALA A 64 -13.85 -3.29 5.41
C ALA A 64 -13.11 -4.12 6.47
N ASN A 65 -13.48 -5.39 6.66
CA ASN A 65 -12.82 -6.31 7.60
C ASN A 65 -11.34 -6.50 7.23
N VAL A 66 -11.07 -6.79 5.95
CA VAL A 66 -9.70 -6.94 5.43
C VAL A 66 -8.90 -5.65 5.57
N TYR A 67 -9.51 -4.51 5.23
CA TYR A 67 -8.86 -3.21 5.36
C TYR A 67 -8.50 -2.89 6.81
N THR A 68 -9.43 -3.10 7.74
CA THR A 68 -9.17 -2.86 9.16
C THR A 68 -8.08 -3.78 9.68
N PHE A 69 -8.02 -5.05 9.25
CA PHE A 69 -6.89 -5.92 9.57
C PHE A 69 -5.56 -5.32 9.09
N ALA A 70 -5.45 -4.97 7.82
CA ALA A 70 -4.22 -4.41 7.27
C ALA A 70 -3.82 -3.10 7.97
N ARG A 71 -4.79 -2.24 8.24
CA ARG A 71 -4.59 -0.97 8.94
C ARG A 71 -4.18 -1.16 10.41
N TRP A 72 -4.73 -2.16 11.08
CA TRP A 72 -4.40 -2.47 12.46
C TRP A 72 -2.98 -3.02 12.57
N SER A 73 -2.62 -4.00 11.72
CA SER A 73 -1.26 -4.56 11.65
C SER A 73 -0.21 -3.47 11.44
N ASP A 74 -0.57 -2.48 10.64
CA ASP A 74 0.27 -1.33 10.38
C ASP A 74 0.44 -0.37 11.55
N ASP A 75 -0.68 0.05 12.15
CA ASP A 75 -0.62 0.97 13.28
C ASP A 75 0.15 0.34 14.45
N LEU A 76 0.11 -1.00 14.60
CA LEU A 76 0.98 -1.73 15.54
C LEU A 76 2.47 -1.56 15.21
N ALA A 77 2.84 -1.65 13.93
CA ALA A 77 4.23 -1.52 13.49
C ALA A 77 4.81 -0.13 13.78
N ASP A 78 3.96 0.89 13.78
CA ASP A 78 4.38 2.29 13.78
C ASP A 78 4.15 3.04 15.09
N GLU A 79 3.18 2.63 15.90
CA GLU A 79 2.87 3.30 17.19
C GLU A 79 3.47 2.55 18.39
N SER A 80 4.22 1.48 18.16
CA SER A 80 4.99 0.83 19.22
C SER A 80 6.14 1.75 19.65
N ASP A 81 6.33 1.91 20.96
CA ASP A 81 7.50 2.59 21.51
C ASP A 81 8.76 1.74 21.24
N GLY A 82 9.43 1.98 20.11
CA GLY A 82 10.63 1.25 19.71
C GLY A 82 10.37 0.13 18.70
N ASP A 83 10.96 -1.04 18.90
CA ASP A 83 10.83 -2.18 17.99
C ASP A 83 9.47 -2.89 18.18
N ALA A 84 8.63 -2.86 17.15
CA ALA A 84 7.30 -3.45 17.16
C ALA A 84 7.29 -4.99 16.95
N THR A 85 8.45 -5.63 16.79
CA THR A 85 8.57 -7.04 16.39
C THR A 85 7.76 -7.98 17.29
N ASP A 86 7.82 -7.81 18.61
CA ASP A 86 7.12 -8.70 19.55
C ASP A 86 5.60 -8.48 19.50
N ALA A 87 5.15 -7.23 19.35
CA ALA A 87 3.72 -6.92 19.16
C ALA A 87 3.18 -7.50 17.85
N LEU A 88 3.95 -7.40 16.76
CA LEU A 88 3.60 -7.98 15.46
C LEU A 88 3.58 -9.51 15.48
N LYS A 89 4.51 -10.15 16.20
CA LYS A 89 4.50 -11.62 16.42
C LYS A 89 3.29 -12.06 17.24
N ALA A 90 2.95 -11.33 18.30
CA ALA A 90 1.73 -11.60 19.06
C ALA A 90 0.47 -11.44 18.19
N TRP A 91 0.46 -10.43 17.31
CA TRP A 91 -0.60 -10.23 16.33
C TRP A 91 -0.69 -11.38 15.31
N LEU A 92 0.46 -11.89 14.84
CA LEU A 92 0.52 -13.08 13.98
C LEU A 92 -0.03 -14.32 14.69
N SER A 93 0.29 -14.54 15.96
CA SER A 93 -0.29 -15.64 16.74
C SER A 93 -1.81 -15.49 16.90
N GLY A 94 -2.32 -14.28 17.12
CA GLY A 94 -3.76 -14.03 17.12
C GLY A 94 -4.43 -14.29 15.75
N LEU A 95 -3.71 -14.02 14.65
CA LEU A 95 -4.15 -14.38 13.30
C LEU A 95 -4.20 -15.91 13.12
N GLU A 96 -3.21 -16.64 13.61
CA GLU A 96 -3.21 -18.11 13.58
C GLU A 96 -4.40 -18.69 14.36
N GLU A 97 -4.69 -18.16 15.55
CA GLU A 97 -5.87 -18.54 16.35
C GLU A 97 -7.18 -18.22 15.62
N CYS A 98 -7.26 -17.06 14.96
CA CYS A 98 -8.40 -16.68 14.12
C CYS A 98 -8.68 -17.70 13.01
N PHE A 99 -7.64 -18.10 12.27
CA PHE A 99 -7.75 -19.11 11.21
C PHE A 99 -7.97 -20.54 11.74
N ALA A 100 -7.66 -20.80 13.01
CA ALA A 100 -8.01 -22.03 13.72
C ALA A 100 -9.44 -22.02 14.30
N GLY A 101 -10.21 -20.94 14.10
CA GLY A 101 -11.60 -20.82 14.56
C GLY A 101 -11.75 -20.25 15.98
N ALA A 102 -10.71 -19.65 16.55
CA ALA A 102 -10.70 -19.06 17.88
C ALA A 102 -10.27 -17.57 17.86
N PRO A 103 -10.98 -16.67 17.17
CA PRO A 103 -10.61 -15.26 17.12
C PRO A 103 -10.70 -14.60 18.50
N ASN A 104 -9.62 -13.94 18.93
CA ASN A 104 -9.45 -13.38 20.28
C ASN A 104 -9.47 -11.83 20.33
N HIS A 105 -9.74 -11.17 19.19
CA HIS A 105 -9.74 -9.71 19.05
C HIS A 105 -10.88 -9.27 18.11
N PRO A 106 -11.54 -8.10 18.30
CA PRO A 106 -12.65 -7.67 17.44
C PRO A 106 -12.34 -7.67 15.94
N VAL A 107 -11.14 -7.22 15.56
CA VAL A 107 -10.68 -7.27 14.16
C VAL A 107 -10.63 -8.71 13.63
N PHE A 108 -10.19 -9.67 14.45
CA PHE A 108 -10.18 -11.09 14.08
C PHE A 108 -11.57 -11.70 14.07
N VAL A 109 -12.48 -11.28 14.94
CA VAL A 109 -13.89 -11.74 14.92
C VAL A 109 -14.57 -11.34 13.60
N ALA A 110 -14.36 -10.11 13.14
CA ALA A 110 -14.89 -9.68 11.84
C ALA A 110 -14.18 -10.39 10.66
N LEU A 111 -12.85 -10.57 10.76
CA LEU A 111 -12.06 -11.25 9.75
C LEU A 111 -12.43 -12.73 9.62
N SER A 112 -12.65 -13.46 10.72
CA SER A 112 -12.95 -14.90 10.68
C SER A 112 -14.20 -15.19 9.85
N ARG A 113 -15.23 -14.34 9.96
CA ARG A 113 -16.43 -14.46 9.13
C ARG A 113 -16.13 -14.29 7.64
N THR A 114 -15.22 -13.39 7.31
CA THR A 114 -14.76 -13.14 5.93
C THR A 114 -13.96 -14.32 5.40
N VAL A 115 -13.08 -14.88 6.24
CA VAL A 115 -12.26 -16.06 5.96
C VAL A 115 -13.15 -17.26 5.63
N GLU A 116 -14.12 -17.58 6.50
CA GLU A 116 -15.08 -18.66 6.29
C GLU A 116 -15.90 -18.46 5.00
N ARG A 117 -16.42 -17.24 4.80
CA ARG A 117 -17.28 -16.93 3.64
C ARG A 117 -16.54 -17.13 2.33
N HIS A 118 -15.24 -16.84 2.28
CA HIS A 118 -14.44 -16.81 1.05
C HIS A 118 -13.39 -17.90 0.92
N ASP A 119 -13.33 -18.83 1.87
CA ASP A 119 -12.34 -19.91 1.92
C ASP A 119 -10.92 -19.33 1.77
N LEU A 120 -10.63 -18.31 2.59
CA LEU A 120 -9.35 -17.62 2.54
C LEU A 120 -8.28 -18.46 3.25
N THR A 121 -7.07 -18.46 2.70
CA THR A 121 -5.89 -19.02 3.35
C THR A 121 -5.21 -17.97 4.22
N ILE A 122 -4.51 -18.39 5.27
CA ILE A 122 -3.77 -17.47 6.17
C ILE A 122 -2.60 -16.76 5.48
N GLN A 123 -1.96 -17.40 4.50
CA GLN A 123 -0.67 -16.96 3.98
C GLN A 123 -0.64 -15.48 3.53
N PRO A 124 -1.59 -14.96 2.72
CA PRO A 124 -1.57 -13.55 2.32
C PRO A 124 -1.64 -12.57 3.51
N PHE A 125 -2.31 -12.94 4.61
CA PHE A 125 -2.42 -12.10 5.79
C PHE A 125 -1.15 -12.15 6.64
N ALA A 126 -0.55 -13.34 6.78
CA ALA A 126 0.72 -13.53 7.45
C ALA A 126 1.87 -12.81 6.71
N ASP A 127 1.87 -12.87 5.38
CA ASP A 127 2.84 -12.17 4.52
C ASP A 127 2.84 -10.64 4.79
N LEU A 128 1.66 -10.04 4.98
CA LEU A 128 1.56 -8.60 5.32
C LEU A 128 2.20 -8.31 6.69
N ILE A 129 1.96 -9.14 7.70
CA ILE A 129 2.58 -8.99 9.03
C ILE A 129 4.09 -9.17 8.94
N ASP A 130 4.56 -10.16 8.17
CA ASP A 130 5.98 -10.43 7.96
C ASP A 130 6.70 -9.26 7.29
N ALA A 131 6.06 -8.57 6.35
CA ALA A 131 6.58 -7.33 5.78
C ALA A 131 6.76 -6.22 6.85
N PHE A 132 5.79 -6.05 7.75
CA PHE A 132 5.89 -5.08 8.85
C PHE A 132 7.01 -5.43 9.84
N ILE A 133 7.23 -6.73 10.10
CA ILE A 133 8.35 -7.21 10.93
C ILE A 133 9.69 -6.92 10.23
N GLN A 134 9.81 -7.23 8.94
CA GLN A 134 11.00 -6.90 8.18
C GLN A 134 11.30 -5.40 8.21
N ASP A 135 10.27 -4.56 8.11
CA ASP A 135 10.41 -3.11 8.12
C ASP A 135 10.98 -2.53 9.42
N GLN A 136 11.00 -3.30 10.50
CA GLN A 136 11.67 -2.91 11.75
C GLN A 136 13.19 -2.86 11.58
N THR A 137 13.76 -3.77 10.76
CA THR A 137 15.22 -3.98 10.69
C THR A 137 15.83 -3.69 9.31
N VAL A 138 15.10 -3.93 8.22
CA VAL A 138 15.61 -3.75 6.86
C VAL A 138 15.26 -2.37 6.33
N LYS A 139 16.29 -1.59 5.97
CA LYS A 139 16.15 -0.21 5.49
C LYS A 139 16.78 0.05 4.11
N ARG A 140 17.52 -0.92 3.58
CA ARG A 140 18.17 -0.88 2.27
C ARG A 140 17.99 -2.24 1.59
N TYR A 141 17.94 -2.22 0.26
CA TYR A 141 17.82 -3.40 -0.58
C TYR A 141 19.02 -3.47 -1.52
N GLU A 142 19.69 -4.62 -1.57
CA GLU A 142 20.88 -4.81 -2.39
C GLU A 142 20.52 -4.93 -3.86
N SER A 143 19.53 -5.78 -4.20
CA SER A 143 19.16 -6.12 -5.56
C SER A 143 17.65 -5.96 -5.81
N ARG A 144 17.26 -5.92 -7.10
CA ARG A 144 15.84 -5.96 -7.50
C ARG A 144 15.13 -7.20 -6.99
N GLU A 145 15.82 -8.34 -6.91
CA GLU A 145 15.26 -9.59 -6.37
C GLU A 145 14.85 -9.43 -4.91
N GLN A 146 15.71 -8.81 -4.08
CA GLN A 146 15.39 -8.55 -2.68
C GLN A 146 14.21 -7.58 -2.53
N LEU A 147 14.15 -6.55 -3.36
CA LEU A 147 13.04 -5.60 -3.35
C LEU A 147 11.72 -6.27 -3.81
N LEU A 148 11.79 -7.16 -4.79
CA LEU A 148 10.63 -7.95 -5.25
C LEU A 148 10.15 -8.93 -4.18
N ASP A 149 11.06 -9.57 -3.43
CA ASP A 149 10.66 -10.44 -2.31
C ASP A 149 9.98 -9.64 -1.18
N TYR A 150 10.39 -8.40 -0.94
CA TYR A 150 9.64 -7.50 -0.08
C TYR A 150 8.25 -7.18 -0.66
N CYS A 151 8.13 -6.83 -1.94
CA CYS A 151 6.84 -6.57 -2.59
C CYS A 151 5.90 -7.79 -2.57
N ARG A 152 6.46 -9.00 -2.67
CA ARG A 152 5.75 -10.28 -2.54
C ARG A 152 4.98 -10.40 -1.22
N ARG A 153 5.47 -9.73 -0.19
CA ARG A 153 4.89 -9.73 1.15
C ARG A 153 4.13 -8.44 1.50
N SER A 154 4.63 -7.28 1.08
CA SER A 154 4.09 -5.97 1.45
C SER A 154 2.94 -5.48 0.55
N ALA A 155 2.84 -5.96 -0.70
CA ALA A 155 1.89 -5.43 -1.69
C ALA A 155 1.06 -6.51 -2.37
N ASN A 156 1.69 -7.56 -2.89
CA ASN A 156 1.03 -8.63 -3.65
C ASN A 156 -0.14 -9.31 -2.91
N PRO A 157 -0.05 -9.58 -1.59
CA PRO A 157 -1.12 -10.25 -0.87
C PRO A 157 -2.46 -9.52 -0.93
N VAL A 158 -2.46 -8.19 -0.98
CA VAL A 158 -3.68 -7.37 -1.04
C VAL A 158 -4.51 -7.71 -2.28
N GLY A 159 -3.87 -7.76 -3.45
CA GLY A 159 -4.54 -8.06 -4.71
C GLY A 159 -5.12 -9.48 -4.72
N ARG A 160 -4.36 -10.45 -4.19
CA ARG A 160 -4.81 -11.84 -4.05
C ARG A 160 -6.04 -11.94 -3.14
N ILE A 161 -6.03 -11.28 -1.98
CA ILE A 161 -7.18 -11.27 -1.06
C ILE A 161 -8.42 -10.69 -1.77
N VAL A 162 -8.29 -9.56 -2.46
CA VAL A 162 -9.41 -8.92 -3.19
C VAL A 162 -9.97 -9.84 -4.27
N LEU A 163 -9.12 -10.55 -5.03
CA LEU A 163 -9.57 -11.55 -6.00
C LEU A 163 -10.35 -12.69 -5.32
N CYS A 164 -9.88 -13.18 -4.17
CA CYS A 164 -10.59 -14.22 -3.42
C CYS A 164 -11.96 -13.75 -2.91
N LEU A 165 -12.10 -12.48 -2.49
CA LEU A 165 -13.40 -11.90 -2.10
C LEU A 165 -14.42 -11.91 -3.26
N ALA A 166 -13.95 -11.90 -4.51
CA ALA A 166 -14.76 -12.04 -5.71
C ALA A 166 -14.78 -13.48 -6.26
N LYS A 167 -14.45 -14.48 -5.42
CA LYS A 167 -14.41 -15.91 -5.77
C LYS A 167 -13.45 -16.27 -6.90
N CYS A 168 -12.35 -15.53 -7.03
CA CYS A 168 -11.31 -15.80 -8.01
C CYS A 168 -10.03 -16.26 -7.29
N GLN A 169 -9.67 -17.54 -7.46
CA GLN A 169 -8.49 -18.14 -6.85
C GLN A 169 -7.55 -18.78 -7.88
N GLU A 170 -7.67 -18.38 -9.15
CA GLU A 170 -6.85 -18.90 -10.24
C GLU A 170 -5.43 -18.37 -10.14
N LYS A 171 -4.43 -19.27 -10.13
CA LYS A 171 -3.01 -18.90 -10.01
C LYS A 171 -2.57 -17.89 -11.06
N SER A 172 -3.04 -18.03 -12.31
CA SER A 172 -2.72 -17.10 -13.39
C SER A 172 -3.28 -15.68 -13.15
N GLN A 173 -4.43 -15.55 -12.49
CA GLN A 173 -4.99 -14.25 -12.11
C GLN A 173 -4.19 -13.63 -10.95
N PHE A 174 -3.71 -14.46 -10.01
CA PHE A 174 -2.80 -14.00 -8.95
C PHE A 174 -1.49 -13.46 -9.52
N GLU A 175 -0.85 -14.15 -10.47
CA GLU A 175 0.40 -13.68 -11.10
C GLU A 175 0.23 -12.33 -11.80
N LEU A 176 -0.90 -12.12 -12.49
CA LEU A 176 -1.21 -10.83 -13.10
C LEU A 176 -1.47 -9.74 -12.04
N SER A 177 -2.22 -10.08 -10.98
CA SER A 177 -2.48 -9.16 -9.86
C SER A 177 -1.20 -8.77 -9.14
N ASP A 178 -0.32 -9.72 -8.87
CA ASP A 178 0.98 -9.52 -8.25
C ASP A 178 1.82 -8.55 -9.09
N SER A 179 1.80 -8.68 -10.41
CA SER A 179 2.49 -7.76 -11.30
C SER A 179 1.95 -6.34 -11.18
N ILE A 180 0.62 -6.14 -11.14
CA ILE A 180 0.02 -4.82 -10.91
C ILE A 180 0.41 -4.27 -9.52
N CYS A 181 0.23 -5.05 -8.46
CA CYS A 181 0.53 -4.66 -7.08
C CYS A 181 2.01 -4.29 -6.91
N THR A 182 2.92 -5.07 -7.48
CA THR A 182 4.35 -4.78 -7.50
C THR A 182 4.63 -3.46 -8.23
N GLY A 183 4.07 -3.25 -9.43
CA GLY A 183 4.25 -1.99 -10.17
C GLY A 183 3.77 -0.77 -9.38
N LEU A 184 2.63 -0.90 -8.68
CA LEU A 184 2.10 0.17 -7.83
C LEU A 184 3.01 0.47 -6.64
N GLN A 185 3.60 -0.56 -6.04
CA GLN A 185 4.53 -0.40 -4.94
C GLN A 185 5.84 0.26 -5.38
N LEU A 186 6.40 -0.19 -6.51
CA LEU A 186 7.61 0.39 -7.09
C LEU A 186 7.40 1.87 -7.43
N VAL A 187 6.32 2.23 -8.12
CA VAL A 187 6.08 3.64 -8.49
C VAL A 187 5.87 4.54 -7.27
N ASN A 188 5.33 3.99 -6.16
CA ASN A 188 5.27 4.71 -4.88
C ASN A 188 6.69 5.00 -4.35
N PHE A 189 7.58 4.01 -4.32
CA PHE A 189 8.98 4.24 -3.92
C PHE A 189 9.66 5.30 -4.79
N TRP A 190 9.43 5.28 -6.10
CA TRP A 190 10.03 6.24 -7.03
C TRP A 190 9.52 7.66 -6.85
N GLN A 191 8.23 7.81 -6.51
CA GLN A 191 7.62 9.09 -6.19
C GLN A 191 8.11 9.65 -4.85
N ASP A 192 8.45 8.78 -3.89
CA ASP A 192 8.75 9.13 -2.50
C ASP A 192 10.25 9.08 -2.13
N VAL A 193 11.18 8.88 -3.08
CA VAL A 193 12.64 8.70 -2.82
C VAL A 193 13.20 9.64 -1.75
N ARG A 194 13.04 10.97 -1.90
CA ARG A 194 13.57 11.94 -0.91
C ARG A 194 12.93 11.78 0.45
N ARG A 195 11.62 11.52 0.47
CA ARG A 195 10.87 11.39 1.69
C ARG A 195 11.27 10.12 2.44
N ASP A 196 11.43 9.01 1.74
CA ASP A 196 11.89 7.75 2.32
C ASP A 196 13.31 7.86 2.83
N HIS A 197 14.19 8.55 2.07
CA HIS A 197 15.56 8.81 2.49
C HIS A 197 15.63 9.64 3.79
N VAL A 198 14.81 10.68 3.92
CA VAL A 198 14.68 11.47 5.16
C VAL A 198 14.18 10.62 6.33
N ALA A 199 13.33 9.61 6.06
CA ALA A 199 12.91 8.62 7.05
C ALA A 199 13.95 7.50 7.27
N GLY A 200 15.16 7.64 6.73
CA GLY A 200 16.25 6.67 6.89
C GLY A 200 16.07 5.39 6.08
N ARG A 201 15.26 5.39 5.01
CA ARG A 201 14.99 4.23 4.15
C ARG A 201 15.40 4.50 2.71
N ILE A 202 15.91 3.48 2.01
CA ILE A 202 16.21 3.55 0.58
C ILE A 202 15.70 2.26 -0.07
N TYR A 203 14.69 2.42 -0.93
CA TYR A 203 14.11 1.32 -1.70
C TYR A 203 14.76 1.14 -3.08
N LEU A 204 15.50 2.13 -3.58
CA LEU A 204 16.33 1.98 -4.78
C LEU A 204 17.34 0.84 -4.55
N PRO A 205 17.39 -0.20 -5.41
CA PRO A 205 18.36 -1.26 -5.28
C PRO A 205 19.80 -0.72 -5.33
N ALA A 206 20.65 -1.14 -4.39
CA ALA A 206 22.03 -0.67 -4.31
C ALA A 206 22.84 -1.03 -5.58
N GLU A 207 22.55 -2.18 -6.20
CA GLU A 207 23.12 -2.57 -7.50
C GLU A 207 22.80 -1.56 -8.59
N ASP A 208 21.55 -1.10 -8.69
CA ASP A 208 21.13 -0.13 -9.69
C ASP A 208 21.71 1.26 -9.40
N MET A 209 21.74 1.67 -8.12
CA MET A 209 22.43 2.90 -7.71
C MET A 209 23.90 2.88 -8.14
N ARG A 210 24.64 1.80 -7.87
CA ARG A 210 26.05 1.66 -8.27
C ARG A 210 26.22 1.66 -9.79
N ARG A 211 25.35 0.99 -10.54
CA ARG A 211 25.38 0.96 -12.02
C ARG A 211 25.26 2.36 -12.63
N HIS A 212 24.48 3.24 -12.01
CA HIS A 212 24.28 4.62 -12.44
C HIS A 212 25.22 5.63 -11.76
N GLY A 213 26.11 5.19 -10.88
CA GLY A 213 27.03 6.08 -10.16
C GLY A 213 26.36 6.92 -9.06
N VAL A 214 25.17 6.54 -8.61
CA VAL A 214 24.41 7.22 -7.58
C VAL A 214 24.86 6.74 -6.19
N THR A 215 25.14 7.69 -5.30
CA THR A 215 25.46 7.42 -3.89
C THR A 215 24.31 7.86 -2.97
N GLU A 216 24.22 7.34 -1.75
CA GLU A 216 23.17 7.78 -0.80
C GLU A 216 23.22 9.30 -0.57
N ALA A 217 24.41 9.90 -0.48
CA ALA A 217 24.57 11.35 -0.30
C ALA A 217 23.97 12.18 -1.45
N MET A 218 23.90 11.63 -2.67
CA MET A 218 23.25 12.30 -3.79
C MET A 218 21.73 12.40 -3.62
N LEU A 219 21.10 11.58 -2.78
CA LEU A 219 19.66 11.63 -2.50
C LEU A 219 19.26 12.87 -1.69
N GLU A 220 20.23 13.58 -1.09
CA GLU A 220 20.00 14.85 -0.40
C GLU A 220 20.07 16.05 -1.36
N SER A 221 20.65 15.87 -2.55
CA SER A 221 20.94 16.96 -3.50
C SER A 221 19.69 17.40 -4.27
N THR A 222 19.45 18.71 -4.31
CA THR A 222 18.35 19.32 -5.06
C THR A 222 18.85 20.54 -5.84
N PRO A 223 18.67 20.61 -7.17
CA PRO A 223 18.01 19.62 -8.04
C PRO A 223 18.80 18.32 -8.17
N ALA A 224 18.12 17.25 -8.62
CA ALA A 224 18.77 15.97 -8.86
C ALA A 224 19.80 16.04 -10.00
N GLY A 225 20.93 15.33 -9.84
CA GLY A 225 21.95 15.19 -10.88
C GLY A 225 21.54 14.23 -12.01
N SER A 226 22.23 14.30 -13.15
CA SER A 226 21.96 13.47 -14.33
C SER A 226 21.98 11.97 -14.07
N GLU A 227 22.84 11.52 -13.18
CA GLU A 227 23.03 10.13 -12.75
C GLU A 227 21.77 9.61 -12.05
N PHE A 228 21.19 10.42 -11.16
CA PHE A 228 19.93 10.10 -10.50
C PHE A 228 18.76 10.09 -11.48
N ILE A 229 18.69 11.07 -12.39
CA ILE A 229 17.66 11.12 -13.44
C ILE A 229 17.72 9.86 -14.31
N ALA A 230 18.92 9.42 -14.70
CA ALA A 230 19.11 8.20 -15.48
C ALA A 230 18.67 6.94 -14.70
N LEU A 231 19.05 6.83 -13.43
CA LEU A 231 18.60 5.76 -12.54
C LEU A 231 17.07 5.72 -12.46
N LEU A 232 16.44 6.83 -12.08
CA LEU A 232 15.00 6.85 -11.86
C LEU A 232 14.21 6.64 -13.16
N THR A 233 14.78 7.01 -14.31
CA THR A 233 14.19 6.67 -15.62
C THR A 233 14.10 5.16 -15.82
N GLU A 234 15.16 4.41 -15.49
CA GLU A 234 15.18 2.95 -15.59
C GLU A 234 14.22 2.29 -14.58
N GLU A 235 14.21 2.78 -13.33
CA GLU A 235 13.35 2.27 -12.26
C GLU A 235 11.86 2.49 -12.55
N VAL A 236 11.49 3.64 -13.12
CA VAL A 236 10.12 3.90 -13.59
C VAL A 236 9.73 2.97 -14.73
N ALA A 237 10.63 2.75 -15.70
CA ALA A 237 10.38 1.82 -16.80
C ALA A 237 10.15 0.38 -16.29
N TRP A 238 10.85 -0.03 -15.22
CA TRP A 238 10.61 -1.31 -14.57
C TRP A 238 9.21 -1.41 -13.96
N ALA A 239 8.74 -0.37 -13.26
CA ALA A 239 7.37 -0.32 -12.74
C ALA A 239 6.31 -0.37 -13.86
N GLU A 240 6.55 0.32 -14.97
CA GLU A 240 5.67 0.30 -16.15
C GLU A 240 5.59 -1.09 -16.80
N ALA A 241 6.71 -1.81 -16.89
CA ALA A 241 6.72 -3.18 -17.39
C ALA A 241 5.90 -4.14 -16.49
N CYS A 242 5.82 -3.88 -15.18
CA CYS A 242 4.95 -4.61 -14.28
C CYS A 242 3.46 -4.35 -14.60
N PHE A 243 3.09 -3.11 -14.92
CA PHE A 243 1.74 -2.75 -15.36
C PHE A 243 1.37 -3.43 -16.68
N ASP A 244 2.27 -3.43 -17.66
CA ASP A 244 2.04 -4.06 -18.96
C ASP A 244 1.80 -5.58 -18.83
N ARG A 245 2.60 -6.26 -18.00
CA ARG A 245 2.41 -7.69 -17.72
C ARG A 245 1.06 -7.99 -17.06
N GLY A 246 0.63 -7.14 -16.14
CA GLY A 246 -0.61 -7.32 -15.37
C GLY A 246 -1.88 -6.87 -16.11
N GLU A 247 -1.76 -6.08 -17.18
CA GLU A 247 -2.87 -5.38 -17.84
C GLU A 247 -4.02 -6.29 -18.24
N SER A 248 -3.73 -7.51 -18.68
CA SER A 248 -4.77 -8.47 -19.10
C SER A 248 -5.77 -8.81 -17.99
N LEU A 249 -5.39 -8.63 -16.71
CA LEU A 249 -6.28 -8.83 -15.55
C LEU A 249 -7.54 -7.97 -15.63
N VAL A 250 -7.45 -6.76 -16.20
CA VAL A 250 -8.61 -5.86 -16.39
C VAL A 250 -9.72 -6.56 -17.20
N LYS A 251 -9.36 -7.48 -18.10
CA LYS A 251 -10.31 -8.21 -18.94
C LYS A 251 -10.65 -9.60 -18.40
N THR A 252 -9.72 -10.25 -17.71
CA THR A 252 -9.89 -11.66 -17.28
C THR A 252 -10.45 -11.80 -15.86
N ALA A 253 -10.28 -10.80 -14.99
CA ALA A 253 -10.80 -10.83 -13.63
C ALA A 253 -12.34 -10.88 -13.60
N PRO A 254 -12.95 -11.26 -12.46
CA PRO A 254 -14.39 -11.13 -12.26
C PRO A 254 -14.89 -9.74 -12.64
N THR A 255 -15.98 -9.66 -13.43
CA THR A 255 -16.52 -8.41 -13.99
C THR A 255 -16.70 -7.31 -12.94
N VAL A 256 -17.06 -7.73 -11.73
CA VAL A 256 -17.25 -6.89 -10.57
C VAL A 256 -16.00 -6.12 -10.12
N LEU A 257 -14.80 -6.71 -10.30
CA LEU A 257 -13.53 -6.08 -9.89
C LEU A 257 -12.89 -5.26 -11.00
N ARG A 258 -13.26 -5.48 -12.28
CA ARG A 258 -12.62 -4.85 -13.43
C ARG A 258 -12.56 -3.32 -13.34
N PRO A 259 -13.63 -2.60 -12.92
CA PRO A 259 -13.55 -1.15 -12.76
C PRO A 259 -12.47 -0.74 -11.76
N ALA A 260 -12.41 -1.39 -10.60
CA ALA A 260 -11.41 -1.10 -9.56
C ALA A 260 -9.99 -1.46 -10.03
N ILE A 261 -9.79 -2.60 -10.69
CA ILE A 261 -8.48 -3.01 -11.21
C ILE A 261 -8.00 -2.03 -12.30
N SER A 262 -8.87 -1.65 -13.23
CA SER A 262 -8.56 -0.63 -14.25
C SER A 262 -8.18 0.69 -13.61
N LEU A 263 -8.88 1.07 -12.54
CA LEU A 263 -8.58 2.23 -11.73
C LEU A 263 -7.14 2.17 -11.24
N PHE A 264 -6.82 1.17 -10.44
CA PHE A 264 -5.50 1.03 -9.83
C PHE A 264 -4.38 1.04 -10.87
N LEU A 265 -4.54 0.29 -11.95
CA LEU A 265 -3.58 0.26 -13.05
C LEU A 265 -3.35 1.65 -13.65
N GLU A 266 -4.41 2.37 -14.03
CA GLU A 266 -4.30 3.68 -14.69
C GLU A 266 -3.73 4.76 -13.77
N GLY A 267 -4.00 4.70 -12.46
CA GLY A 267 -3.41 5.68 -11.55
C GLY A 267 -1.96 5.37 -11.23
N GLY A 268 -1.55 4.09 -11.23
CA GLY A 268 -0.15 3.70 -11.21
C GLY A 268 0.61 4.28 -12.41
N ARG A 269 0.07 4.08 -13.62
CA ARG A 269 0.60 4.71 -14.85
C ARG A 269 0.60 6.23 -14.77
N GLY A 270 -0.46 6.83 -14.21
CA GLY A 270 -0.55 8.26 -14.00
C GLY A 270 0.51 8.83 -13.06
N VAL A 271 0.93 8.08 -12.04
CA VAL A 271 2.05 8.45 -11.15
C VAL A 271 3.38 8.35 -11.88
N ALA A 272 3.62 7.27 -12.65
CA ALA A 272 4.81 7.13 -13.49
C ALA A 272 4.93 8.31 -14.48
N ASP A 273 3.83 8.68 -15.11
CA ASP A 273 3.71 9.87 -15.96
C ASP A 273 3.98 11.18 -15.23
N ALA A 274 3.56 11.30 -13.96
CA ALA A 274 3.83 12.48 -13.15
C ALA A 274 5.33 12.61 -12.84
N ILE A 275 6.00 11.49 -12.54
CA ILE A 275 7.46 11.45 -12.34
C ILE A 275 8.17 11.83 -13.65
N ARG A 276 7.75 11.29 -14.79
CA ARG A 276 8.31 11.65 -16.10
C ARG A 276 8.14 13.14 -16.41
N ARG A 277 6.96 13.71 -16.16
CA ARG A 277 6.68 15.15 -16.39
C ARG A 277 7.46 16.07 -15.46
N SER A 278 7.87 15.62 -14.27
CA SER A 278 8.78 16.38 -13.40
C SER A 278 10.25 16.25 -13.83
N GLY A 279 10.53 15.65 -14.99
CA GLY A 279 11.88 15.37 -15.45
C GLY A 279 12.61 14.36 -14.59
N TYR A 280 11.86 13.48 -13.88
CA TYR A 280 12.38 12.49 -12.92
C TYR A 280 13.05 13.07 -11.66
N ASP A 281 12.99 14.39 -11.43
CA ASP A 281 13.53 15.00 -10.21
C ASP A 281 12.55 14.86 -9.03
N THR A 282 12.46 13.65 -8.46
CA THR A 282 11.67 13.37 -7.26
C THR A 282 12.38 13.76 -5.97
N LEU A 283 13.63 14.24 -6.07
CA LEU A 283 14.37 14.79 -4.94
C LEU A 283 13.96 16.22 -4.63
N ALA A 284 13.72 17.04 -5.66
CA ALA A 284 13.32 18.43 -5.51
C ALA A 284 11.84 18.58 -5.16
N ASN A 285 10.96 17.81 -5.80
CA ASN A 285 9.52 17.88 -5.57
C ASN A 285 8.90 16.50 -5.66
N ARG A 286 8.00 16.19 -4.73
CA ARG A 286 7.17 14.98 -4.84
C ARG A 286 6.17 15.18 -5.99
N PRO A 287 6.25 14.41 -7.10
CA PRO A 287 5.28 14.52 -8.17
C PRO A 287 3.91 14.16 -7.63
N THR A 288 2.85 14.89 -7.99
CA THR A 288 1.48 14.53 -7.62
C THR A 288 0.62 14.44 -8.86
N LEU A 289 -0.40 13.57 -8.82
CA LEU A 289 -1.46 13.59 -9.84
C LEU A 289 -2.13 14.97 -9.79
N HIS A 290 -2.04 15.72 -10.89
CA HIS A 290 -2.66 17.05 -10.99
C HIS A 290 -4.15 16.96 -10.67
N ARG A 291 -4.72 17.98 -10.01
CA ARG A 291 -6.15 18.03 -9.61
C ARG A 291 -7.12 17.70 -10.74
N ILE A 292 -6.79 18.01 -12.00
CA ILE A 292 -7.62 17.72 -13.18
C ILE A 292 -7.53 16.25 -13.61
N ALA A 293 -6.37 15.60 -13.46
CA ALA A 293 -6.25 14.14 -13.60
C ALA A 293 -6.98 13.44 -12.44
N LYS A 294 -6.86 13.96 -11.21
CA LYS A 294 -7.69 13.51 -10.07
C LYS A 294 -9.18 13.71 -10.30
N LEU A 295 -9.61 14.75 -11.04
CA LEU A 295 -11.02 15.02 -11.39
C LEU A 295 -11.53 14.20 -12.57
N ARG A 296 -10.69 13.90 -13.58
CA ARG A 296 -11.04 12.98 -14.67
C ARG A 296 -11.05 11.53 -14.18
N LEU A 297 -10.15 11.21 -13.26
CA LEU A 297 -10.17 10.02 -12.42
C LEU A 297 -11.09 10.17 -11.21
N ALA A 298 -11.86 11.25 -11.01
CA ALA A 298 -12.90 11.31 -9.93
C ALA A 298 -14.30 11.39 -10.53
N GLY A 299 -14.45 11.87 -11.76
CA GLY A 299 -15.57 11.57 -12.64
C GLY A 299 -15.61 10.09 -13.03
N GLN A 300 -14.49 9.38 -12.85
CA GLN A 300 -14.34 7.93 -12.86
C GLN A 300 -13.30 7.51 -11.80
N ALA A 301 -13.64 7.77 -10.52
CA ALA A 301 -13.14 7.21 -9.23
C ALA A 301 -11.62 7.20 -8.87
N ALA A 302 -11.25 7.89 -7.78
CA ALA A 302 -9.87 8.18 -7.36
C ALA A 302 -9.05 6.94 -6.89
N ILE A 303 -7.83 6.85 -7.44
CA ILE A 303 -6.95 5.67 -7.48
C ILE A 303 -5.82 5.66 -6.45
N GLY A 304 -5.32 6.81 -6.05
CA GLY A 304 -3.89 6.89 -5.79
C GLY A 304 -3.39 6.44 -4.42
N MET A 305 -4.26 6.11 -3.45
CA MET A 305 -3.83 6.36 -2.07
C MET A 305 -4.29 5.26 -1.07
N MET A 306 -4.84 4.13 -1.56
CA MET A 306 -4.86 2.87 -0.79
C MET A 306 -3.44 2.31 -0.66
N LEU A 307 -2.63 2.37 -1.73
CA LEU A 307 -1.23 1.94 -1.71
C LEU A 307 -0.24 3.05 -1.30
N SER A 308 -0.50 4.34 -1.60
CA SER A 308 0.34 5.43 -1.08
C SER A 308 0.10 5.70 0.41
N ARG A 309 -1.01 5.21 0.99
CA ARG A 309 -1.15 5.14 2.44
C ARG A 309 -0.57 3.84 2.95
N MET A 310 -0.70 2.67 2.30
CA MET A 310 0.07 1.46 2.68
C MET A 310 1.60 1.71 2.71
N SER A 311 2.13 2.64 1.91
CA SER A 311 3.52 3.11 2.01
C SER A 311 3.80 4.21 3.07
N ASN A 312 2.78 4.95 3.52
CA ASN A 312 2.83 5.75 4.75
C ASN A 312 2.60 4.92 6.03
N LEU A 313 2.14 3.70 5.81
CA LEU A 313 1.83 2.64 6.76
C LEU A 313 3.18 1.92 7.09
N PHE A 314 4.13 1.76 6.15
CA PHE A 314 5.50 1.27 6.47
C PHE A 314 6.42 2.28 7.25
N ARG A 315 5.85 3.28 7.96
CA ARG A 315 6.56 4.40 8.62
C ARG A 315 6.91 4.09 10.09
N GLY A 316 7.99 3.36 10.30
CA GLY A 316 8.69 3.46 11.59
C GLY A 316 9.11 4.91 11.84
N SER A 317 8.58 5.54 12.89
CA SER A 317 9.02 6.84 13.38
C SER A 317 9.66 6.64 14.75
N PHE A 318 11.00 6.59 14.76
CA PHE A 318 11.72 7.06 15.94
C PHE A 318 11.69 8.59 15.93
N SER A 319 11.42 9.16 17.10
CA SER A 319 11.54 10.59 17.37
C SER A 319 12.98 11.09 17.20
#